data_AF-A0A267TCY0-F1
#
_entry.id   AF-A0A267TCY0-F1
#
_cell.length_a   1.000
_cell.length_b   1.000
_cell.length_c   1.000
_cell.angle_alpha   90.00
_cell.angle_beta   90.00
_cell.angle_gamma   90.00
#
_symmetry.space_group_name_H-M   'P 1'
#
loop_
_entity.id
_entity.type
_entity.pdbx_description
1 polymer ?
#
loop_
_entity_poly.entity_id
_entity_poly.type
_entity_poly.pdbx_seq_one_letter_code
_entity_poly.pdbx_strand_id
1 'polypeptide(L)'
;MIDFNTPTLLWGLFGLAIPILIHFWHQKQGKRLDWAATQWLSEKNLQQARGIRLDNIWLLILRLAIVLLLCLALAKPLWNTFQTSSSFSKIHLIEPNTLVTNNFRFEIEEALKKGEPCFWIENSPSELKDLSEQPKEIIEARVLQNALIDLGKKYPKQSVEMYVVNQQSLTNLPVIYHSTPLNLHAISDSTRQHQAKVWQVDGQKNVGINPERQLGIVTANNLEIVQKGALKVWISTSEYAQKTLKASLKAIEEVYQLPIQLLDKEQKEQAQLVCTSQIPQVLNPEVLYLIPESDKHSQKSLASNVIEWSGSMNPQTDDAVFEGKFPAWLLEKILNFQGIKAENNTISNRQLKALFKEQKLVKPLETEWFTAVLITLLVLLLSLERWLAIHRNV
;
A
#
# COMPACT_ATOMS: atom_id res chain seq x y z
N MET A 1 28.98 3.27 0.25
CA MET A 1 28.91 3.49 -1.21
C MET A 1 28.72 4.98 -1.43
N ILE A 2 29.37 5.59 -2.42
CA ILE A 2 29.16 7.02 -2.72
C ILE A 2 28.00 7.08 -3.72
N ASP A 3 26.87 7.61 -3.28
CA ASP A 3 25.74 7.92 -4.16
C ASP A 3 25.79 9.40 -4.54
N PHE A 4 25.20 9.79 -5.67
CA PHE A 4 25.14 11.20 -6.09
C PHE A 4 23.69 11.63 -6.21
N ASN A 5 23.36 12.80 -5.66
CA ASN A 5 22.00 13.33 -5.76
C ASN A 5 21.64 13.72 -7.21
N THR A 6 22.63 14.17 -7.98
CA THR A 6 22.46 14.58 -9.38
C THR A 6 23.61 14.05 -10.24
N PRO A 7 23.62 12.73 -10.56
CA PRO A 7 24.73 12.10 -11.26
C PRO A 7 24.96 12.67 -12.67
N THR A 8 23.96 13.29 -13.29
CA THR A 8 24.06 13.95 -14.60
C THR A 8 25.07 15.10 -14.62
N LEU A 9 25.29 15.79 -13.49
CA LEU A 9 26.26 16.88 -13.39
C LEU A 9 27.71 16.42 -13.45
N LEU A 10 27.99 15.12 -13.30
CA LEU A 10 29.33 14.55 -13.49
C LEU A 10 29.82 14.66 -14.95
N TRP A 11 28.92 14.83 -15.93
CA TRP A 11 29.30 15.19 -17.30
C TRP A 11 30.04 16.54 -17.36
N GLY A 12 29.91 17.40 -16.35
CA GLY A 12 30.74 18.60 -16.20
C GLY A 12 32.24 18.33 -16.14
N LEU A 13 32.67 17.10 -15.80
CA LEU A 13 34.09 16.70 -15.79
C LEU A 13 34.74 16.78 -17.17
N PHE A 14 33.98 16.74 -18.27
CA PHE A 14 34.53 17.04 -19.60
C PHE A 14 35.13 18.45 -19.68
N GLY A 15 34.70 19.38 -18.82
CA GLY A 15 35.30 20.69 -18.64
C GLY A 15 36.77 20.66 -18.22
N LEU A 16 37.27 19.56 -17.63
CA LEU A 16 38.69 19.38 -17.32
C LEU A 16 39.58 19.42 -18.56
N ALA A 17 39.02 19.12 -19.74
CA ALA A 17 39.75 19.22 -21.01
C ALA A 17 40.14 20.68 -21.33
N ILE A 18 39.35 21.68 -20.91
CA ILE A 18 39.57 23.09 -21.24
C ILE A 18 40.93 23.60 -20.72
N PRO A 19 41.27 23.54 -19.42
CA PRO A 19 42.56 24.01 -18.92
C PRO A 19 43.75 23.22 -19.49
N ILE A 20 43.56 21.93 -19.80
CA ILE A 20 44.59 21.10 -20.43
C ILE A 20 44.86 21.61 -21.85
N LEU A 21 43.82 21.78 -22.67
CA LEU A 21 43.95 22.28 -24.03
C LEU A 21 44.57 23.69 -24.08
N ILE A 22 44.13 24.59 -23.20
CA ILE A 22 44.69 25.95 -23.09
C ILE A 22 46.18 25.89 -22.71
N HIS A 23 46.56 24.99 -21.80
CA HIS A 23 47.96 24.84 -21.40
C HIS A 23 48.86 24.45 -22.58
N PHE A 24 48.44 23.49 -23.40
CA PHE A 24 49.17 23.11 -24.61
C PHE A 24 49.15 24.20 -25.70
N TRP A 25 48.10 25.01 -25.77
CA TRP A 25 47.99 26.10 -26.75
C TRP A 25 48.94 27.26 -26.44
N HIS A 26 49.07 27.66 -25.17
CA HIS A 26 49.81 28.86 -24.76
C HIS A 26 51.34 28.69 -24.80
N GLN A 27 51.83 27.45 -24.91
CA GLN A 27 53.26 27.12 -24.98
C GLN A 27 53.94 27.63 -26.28
N LYS A 28 53.18 28.02 -27.30
CA LYS A 28 53.69 28.39 -28.62
C LYS A 28 54.09 29.86 -28.79
N GLN A 29 54.02 30.70 -27.75
CA GLN A 29 54.38 32.12 -27.87
C GLN A 29 55.86 32.33 -27.54
N GLY A 30 56.70 32.42 -28.58
CA GLY A 30 58.07 32.87 -28.44
C GLY A 30 58.11 34.29 -27.90
N LYS A 31 58.90 34.56 -26.85
CA LYS A 31 59.15 35.92 -26.37
C LYS A 31 59.82 36.71 -27.50
N ARG A 32 59.20 37.79 -27.96
CA ARG A 32 59.86 38.75 -28.85
C ARG A 32 60.91 39.49 -28.03
N LEU A 33 62.17 39.23 -28.33
CA LEU A 33 63.29 39.96 -27.77
C LEU A 33 63.72 40.99 -28.82
N ASP A 34 63.59 42.27 -28.50
CA ASP A 34 64.10 43.34 -29.36
C ASP A 34 65.63 43.32 -29.28
N TRP A 35 66.27 42.70 -30.28
CA TRP A 35 67.72 42.54 -30.32
C TRP A 35 68.31 43.20 -31.57
N ALA A 36 69.23 44.13 -31.35
CA ALA A 36 69.78 44.99 -32.41
C ALA A 36 70.88 44.36 -33.28
N ALA A 37 71.42 43.18 -32.94
CA ALA A 37 72.56 42.56 -33.63
C ALA A 37 72.18 41.30 -34.45
N THR A 38 71.05 41.36 -35.17
CA THR A 38 70.59 40.25 -36.05
C THR A 38 71.60 39.89 -37.14
N GLN A 39 72.43 40.85 -37.56
CA GLN A 39 73.44 40.69 -38.62
C GLN A 39 74.62 39.76 -38.28
N TRP A 40 74.83 39.40 -37.00
CA TRP A 40 75.88 38.46 -36.57
C TRP A 40 75.37 37.09 -36.16
N LEU A 41 74.06 36.84 -36.34
CA LEU A 41 73.47 35.55 -36.04
C LEU A 41 73.84 34.54 -37.14
N SER A 42 74.94 33.82 -36.95
CA SER A 42 75.31 32.71 -37.83
C SER A 42 74.25 31.60 -37.77
N GLU A 43 73.91 31.03 -38.92
CA GLU A 43 72.90 29.97 -39.16
C GLU A 43 73.21 28.60 -38.50
N LYS A 44 74.05 28.59 -37.45
CA LYS A 44 74.38 27.38 -36.71
C LYS A 44 73.23 27.01 -35.79
N ASN A 45 72.44 26.07 -36.27
CA ASN A 45 71.46 25.28 -35.51
C ASN A 45 70.46 26.14 -34.71
N LEU A 46 69.50 26.71 -35.44
CA LEU A 46 68.14 26.86 -34.93
C LEU A 46 67.55 25.45 -34.67
N GLN A 47 68.11 24.73 -33.70
CA GLN A 47 67.42 23.58 -33.12
C GLN A 47 66.21 24.16 -32.41
N GLN A 48 65.11 24.16 -33.15
CA GLN A 48 63.78 24.37 -32.63
C GLN A 48 63.68 23.50 -31.38
N ALA A 49 63.56 24.11 -30.20
CA ALA A 49 63.46 23.40 -28.94
C ALA A 49 62.18 22.55 -28.96
N ARG A 50 62.29 21.36 -29.57
CA ARG A 50 61.24 20.36 -29.71
C ARG A 50 61.17 19.59 -28.40
N GLY A 51 60.69 20.27 -27.37
CA GLY A 51 60.45 19.68 -26.07
C GLY A 51 59.24 20.34 -25.44
N ILE A 52 58.23 19.53 -25.12
CA ILE A 52 57.10 19.95 -24.30
C ILE A 52 57.68 20.17 -22.89
N ARG A 53 58.09 21.40 -22.58
CA ARG A 53 58.48 21.79 -21.21
C ARG A 53 57.24 22.18 -20.45
N LEU A 54 56.78 21.28 -19.58
CA LEU A 54 55.64 21.51 -18.70
C LEU A 54 56.02 22.54 -17.63
N ASP A 55 56.06 23.81 -18.01
CA ASP A 55 56.23 24.92 -17.08
C ASP A 55 54.93 25.11 -16.29
N ASN A 56 55.03 25.27 -14.97
CA ASN A 56 53.88 25.54 -14.08
C ASN A 56 52.87 24.37 -13.89
N ILE A 57 53.34 23.11 -13.87
CA ILE A 57 52.51 21.92 -13.58
C ILE A 57 51.63 22.09 -12.33
N TRP A 58 52.17 22.70 -11.27
CA TRP A 58 51.42 22.95 -10.03
C TRP A 58 50.19 23.84 -10.23
N LEU A 59 50.28 24.86 -11.10
CA LEU A 59 49.13 25.72 -11.43
C LEU A 59 48.11 24.97 -12.30
N LEU A 60 48.56 24.09 -13.19
CA LEU A 60 47.67 23.22 -13.98
C LEU A 60 46.88 22.26 -13.09
N ILE A 61 47.56 21.59 -12.14
CA ILE A 61 46.92 20.70 -11.16
C ILE A 61 45.87 21.46 -10.36
N LEU A 62 46.17 22.68 -9.91
CA LEU A 62 45.23 23.48 -9.15
C LEU A 62 43.98 23.84 -9.95
N ARG A 63 44.13 24.21 -11.23
CA ARG A 63 43.00 24.50 -12.13
C ARG A 63 42.13 23.28 -12.36
N LEU A 64 42.74 22.11 -12.54
CA LEU A 64 42.01 20.84 -12.65
C LEU A 64 41.28 20.50 -11.36
N ALA A 65 41.93 20.69 -10.20
CA ALA A 65 41.31 20.45 -8.89
C ALA A 65 40.09 21.34 -8.66
N ILE A 66 40.15 22.63 -9.04
CA ILE A 66 39.02 23.57 -8.93
C ILE A 66 37.82 23.08 -9.75
N VAL A 67 38.02 22.71 -11.01
CA VAL A 67 36.93 22.22 -11.89
C VAL A 67 36.36 20.90 -11.36
N LEU A 68 37.21 19.99 -10.90
CA LEU A 68 36.82 18.73 -10.27
C LEU A 68 35.94 18.97 -9.04
N LEU A 69 36.39 19.83 -8.12
CA LEU A 69 35.67 20.19 -6.90
C LEU A 69 34.36 20.89 -7.18
N LEU A 70 34.30 21.74 -8.20
CA LEU A 70 33.07 22.40 -8.62
C LEU A 70 32.04 21.37 -9.08
N CYS A 71 32.44 20.44 -9.94
CA CYS A 71 31.56 19.37 -10.41
C CYS A 71 31.09 18.48 -9.27
N LEU A 72 31.97 18.14 -8.32
CA LEU A 72 31.61 17.37 -7.13
C LEU A 72 30.66 18.15 -6.21
N ALA A 73 30.92 19.43 -5.95
CA ALA A 73 30.04 20.26 -5.14
C ALA A 73 28.63 20.37 -5.74
N LEU A 74 28.53 20.49 -7.07
CA LEU A 74 27.26 20.52 -7.80
C LEU A 74 26.56 19.15 -7.82
N ALA A 75 27.30 18.06 -8.00
CA ALA A 75 26.75 16.71 -8.03
C ALA A 75 26.22 16.24 -6.65
N LYS A 76 26.63 16.92 -5.57
CA LYS A 76 26.29 16.64 -4.16
C LYS A 76 26.50 15.15 -3.82
N PRO A 77 27.76 14.69 -3.72
CA PRO A 77 28.09 13.33 -3.29
C PRO A 77 27.52 13.05 -1.89
N LEU A 78 26.79 11.95 -1.80
CA LEU A 78 26.22 11.41 -0.58
C LEU A 78 27.19 10.37 -0.04
N TRP A 79 27.77 10.68 1.12
CA TRP A 79 28.56 9.70 1.84
C TRP A 79 27.62 8.77 2.60
N ASN A 80 27.27 7.64 1.98
CA ASN A 80 26.54 6.61 2.69
C ASN A 80 27.56 5.88 3.56
N THR A 81 27.64 6.27 4.84
CA THR A 81 28.41 5.54 5.84
C THR A 81 27.97 4.08 5.77
N PHE A 82 28.93 3.17 5.61
CA PHE A 82 28.66 1.75 5.76
C PHE A 82 28.12 1.55 7.17
N GLN A 83 26.80 1.48 7.26
CA GLN A 83 26.15 0.87 8.39
C GLN A 83 26.54 -0.59 8.26
N THR A 84 27.57 -0.98 9.02
CA THR A 84 27.77 -2.37 9.37
C THR A 84 26.40 -2.92 9.69
N SER A 85 26.07 -4.05 9.09
CA SER A 85 24.85 -4.80 9.32
C SER A 85 24.81 -5.26 10.78
N SER A 86 24.65 -4.32 11.71
CA SER A 86 24.15 -4.62 13.03
C SER A 86 22.80 -5.26 12.76
N SER A 87 22.67 -6.55 13.10
CA SER A 87 21.40 -7.24 13.16
C SER A 87 20.35 -6.24 13.61
N PHE A 88 19.36 -5.93 12.75
CA PHE A 88 18.30 -4.99 13.09
C PHE A 88 17.77 -5.42 14.47
N SER A 89 17.93 -4.56 15.48
CA SER A 89 17.35 -4.83 16.79
C SER A 89 15.84 -4.93 16.58
N LYS A 90 15.20 -5.94 17.17
CA LYS A 90 13.76 -6.15 17.01
C LYS A 90 13.01 -5.22 17.94
N ILE A 91 11.87 -4.71 17.46
CA ILE A 91 10.87 -4.01 18.25
C ILE A 91 9.60 -4.80 18.16
N HIS A 92 8.95 -5.04 19.30
CA HIS A 92 7.70 -5.75 19.35
C HIS A 92 6.55 -4.74 19.47
N LEU A 93 5.59 -4.81 18.56
CA LEU A 93 4.40 -3.96 18.57
C LEU A 93 3.17 -4.87 18.73
N ILE A 94 2.52 -4.79 19.89
CA ILE A 94 1.53 -5.77 20.33
C ILE A 94 0.13 -5.15 20.35
N GLU A 95 -0.83 -5.79 19.68
CA GLU A 95 -2.24 -5.44 19.81
C GLU A 95 -2.73 -5.67 21.25
N PRO A 96 -3.41 -4.70 21.90
CA PRO A 96 -3.97 -4.86 23.23
C PRO A 96 -5.21 -5.76 23.22
N ASN A 97 -4.95 -7.05 23.05
CA ASN A 97 -5.96 -8.09 22.96
C ASN A 97 -5.50 -9.33 23.71
N THR A 98 -6.38 -9.86 24.57
CA THR A 98 -6.10 -11.05 25.39
C THR A 98 -5.73 -12.27 24.56
N LEU A 99 -6.30 -12.42 23.36
CA LEU A 99 -5.97 -13.51 22.45
C LEU A 99 -4.51 -13.40 21.98
N VAL A 100 -4.07 -12.20 21.62
CA VAL A 100 -2.69 -11.95 21.14
C VAL A 100 -1.71 -12.16 22.27
N THR A 101 -1.96 -11.56 23.43
CA THR A 101 -1.05 -11.63 24.57
C THR A 101 -0.91 -13.03 25.15
N ASN A 102 -1.97 -13.85 25.10
CA ASN A 102 -1.92 -15.22 25.58
C ASN A 102 -1.23 -16.15 24.58
N ASN A 103 -1.47 -16.00 23.28
CA ASN A 103 -0.88 -16.86 22.26
C ASN A 103 0.61 -16.57 22.03
N PHE A 104 1.01 -15.29 22.08
CA PHE A 104 2.40 -14.87 21.86
C PHE A 104 3.14 -14.51 23.16
N ARG A 105 2.67 -15.03 24.29
CA ARG A 105 3.19 -14.69 25.62
C ARG A 105 4.69 -14.97 25.73
N PHE A 106 5.13 -16.12 25.24
CA PHE A 106 6.51 -16.57 25.36
C PHE A 106 7.45 -15.68 24.55
N GLU A 107 7.08 -15.33 23.33
CA GLU A 107 7.84 -14.44 22.44
C GLU A 107 7.97 -13.04 23.04
N ILE A 108 6.88 -12.50 23.60
CA ILE A 108 6.88 -11.18 24.23
C ILE A 108 7.70 -11.18 25.53
N GLU A 109 7.55 -12.18 26.39
CA GLU A 109 8.34 -12.29 27.63
C GLU A 109 9.84 -12.52 27.34
N GLU A 110 10.17 -13.26 26.29
CA GLU A 110 11.55 -13.46 25.86
C GLU A 110 12.17 -12.16 25.35
N ALA A 111 11.44 -11.38 24.55
CA ALA A 111 11.85 -10.06 24.09
C ALA A 111 12.11 -9.10 25.27
N LEU A 112 11.19 -9.06 26.26
CA LEU A 112 11.38 -8.27 27.48
C LEU A 112 12.64 -8.69 28.26
N LYS A 113 12.89 -10.00 28.40
CA LYS A 113 14.11 -10.51 29.07
C LYS A 113 15.40 -10.14 28.33
N LYS A 114 15.34 -10.06 27.00
CA LYS A 114 16.46 -9.63 26.14
C LYS A 114 16.66 -8.10 26.13
N GLY A 115 15.73 -7.34 26.72
CA GLY A 115 15.74 -5.88 26.68
C GLY A 115 15.34 -5.31 25.32
N GLU A 116 14.59 -6.07 24.52
CA GLU A 116 14.04 -5.61 23.25
C GLU A 116 12.83 -4.69 23.51
N PRO A 117 12.73 -3.51 22.86
CA PRO A 117 11.62 -2.59 23.09
C PRO A 117 10.29 -3.21 22.70
N CYS A 118 9.35 -3.25 23.64
CA CYS A 118 8.00 -3.76 23.44
C CYS A 118 7.00 -2.61 23.62
N PHE A 119 6.05 -2.45 22.71
CA PHE A 119 5.05 -1.37 22.73
C PHE A 119 3.65 -1.90 22.47
N TRP A 120 2.64 -1.27 23.07
CA TRP A 120 1.25 -1.50 22.70
C TRP A 120 0.88 -0.74 21.41
N ILE A 121 -0.01 -1.34 20.61
CA ILE A 121 -0.64 -0.64 19.49
C ILE A 121 -1.66 0.35 20.03
N GLU A 122 -1.27 1.62 20.02
CA GLU A 122 -2.10 2.75 20.40
C GLU A 122 -1.79 3.93 19.49
N ASN A 123 -2.63 4.97 19.53
CA ASN A 123 -2.42 6.17 18.74
C ASN A 123 -1.06 6.84 19.02
N SER A 124 -0.54 6.64 20.24
CA SER A 124 0.82 6.96 20.66
C SER A 124 1.39 5.74 21.41
N PRO A 125 2.25 4.91 20.79
CA PRO A 125 2.68 3.64 21.37
C PRO A 125 3.32 3.79 22.75
N SER A 126 2.66 3.24 23.78
CA SER A 126 3.20 3.15 25.13
C SER A 126 4.07 1.90 25.30
N GLU A 127 5.12 2.02 26.12
CA GLU A 127 6.05 0.91 26.37
C GLU A 127 5.40 -0.15 27.26
N LEU A 128 5.49 -1.40 26.83
CA LEU A 128 5.00 -2.57 27.55
C LEU A 128 5.90 -2.82 28.77
N LYS A 129 5.36 -2.60 29.96
CA LYS A 129 6.02 -2.94 31.24
C LYS A 129 5.55 -4.29 31.78
N ASP A 130 4.25 -4.56 31.66
CA ASP A 130 3.61 -5.80 32.08
C ASP A 130 2.49 -6.16 31.09
N LEU A 131 2.33 -7.45 30.81
CA LEU A 131 1.27 -8.01 29.95
C LEU A 131 -0.11 -7.93 30.61
N SER A 132 -0.16 -7.71 31.93
CA SER A 132 -1.37 -7.67 32.75
C SER A 132 -2.13 -6.34 32.63
N GLU A 133 -1.44 -5.25 32.28
CA GLU A 133 -2.01 -3.90 32.14
C GLU A 133 -2.24 -3.57 30.67
N GLN A 134 -3.36 -4.04 30.13
CA GLN A 134 -3.73 -3.81 28.74
C GLN A 134 -4.52 -2.51 28.58
N PRO A 135 -4.15 -1.63 27.65
CA PRO A 135 -4.96 -0.47 27.34
C PRO A 135 -6.26 -0.87 26.64
N LYS A 136 -7.27 0.01 26.74
CA LYS A 136 -8.55 -0.16 26.05
C LYS A 136 -8.55 0.65 24.76
N GLU A 137 -7.77 0.21 23.78
CA GLU A 137 -7.72 0.84 22.46
C GLU A 137 -8.41 -0.04 21.41
N ILE A 138 -9.19 0.57 20.53
CA ILE A 138 -9.81 -0.11 19.38
C ILE A 138 -8.88 0.00 18.18
N ILE A 139 -8.58 -1.12 17.53
CA ILE A 139 -7.72 -1.15 16.36
C ILE A 139 -8.45 -0.57 15.14
N GLU A 140 -8.03 0.63 14.75
CA GLU A 140 -8.43 1.31 13.54
C GLU A 140 -7.21 1.61 12.66
N ALA A 141 -7.45 1.88 11.37
CA ALA A 141 -6.36 2.18 10.44
C ALA A 141 -5.52 3.39 10.89
N ARG A 142 -6.16 4.41 11.46
CA ARG A 142 -5.48 5.60 11.99
C ARG A 142 -4.51 5.26 13.13
N VAL A 143 -4.94 4.39 14.05
CA VAL A 143 -4.15 3.94 15.20
C VAL A 143 -2.91 3.19 14.71
N LEU A 144 -3.10 2.22 13.82
CA LEU A 144 -2.00 1.44 13.22
C LEU A 144 -1.02 2.33 12.45
N GLN A 145 -1.53 3.28 11.67
CA GLN A 145 -0.72 4.19 10.89
C GLN A 145 0.14 5.11 11.78
N ASN A 146 -0.45 5.67 12.84
CA ASN A 146 0.26 6.55 13.76
C ASN A 146 1.32 5.79 14.57
N ALA A 147 0.98 4.59 15.07
CA ALA A 147 1.91 3.73 15.78
C ALA A 147 3.16 3.42 14.94
N LEU A 148 2.97 3.03 13.68
CA LEU A 148 4.08 2.72 12.76
C LEU A 148 4.89 3.96 12.37
N ILE A 149 4.25 5.13 12.22
CA ILE A 149 4.96 6.39 11.96
C ILE A 149 5.86 6.76 13.14
N ASP A 150 5.34 6.69 14.36
CA ASP A 150 6.08 7.08 15.57
C ASP A 150 7.24 6.12 15.85
N LEU A 151 7.02 4.81 15.70
CA LEU A 151 8.11 3.83 15.77
C LEU A 151 9.14 4.03 14.66
N GLY A 152 8.70 4.30 13.43
CA GLY A 152 9.60 4.55 12.30
C GLY A 152 10.49 5.78 12.51
N LYS A 153 9.99 6.81 13.19
CA LYS A 153 10.77 7.99 13.58
C LYS A 153 11.73 7.70 14.72
N LYS A 154 11.27 7.02 15.77
CA LYS A 154 12.05 6.74 16.99
C LYS A 154 13.13 5.68 16.75
N TYR A 155 12.86 4.72 15.88
CA TYR A 155 13.73 3.57 15.61
C TYR A 155 13.87 3.26 14.10
N PRO A 156 14.49 4.16 13.32
CA PRO A 156 14.53 4.08 11.85
C PRO A 156 15.39 2.91 11.31
N LYS A 157 16.14 2.21 12.17
CA LYS A 157 17.06 1.12 11.81
C LYS A 157 16.70 -0.20 12.49
N GLN A 158 15.46 -0.35 12.96
CA GLN A 158 15.00 -1.55 13.66
C GLN A 158 13.88 -2.22 12.88
N SER A 159 13.73 -3.53 13.04
CA SER A 159 12.63 -4.30 12.43
C SER A 159 11.48 -4.41 13.41
N VAL A 160 10.26 -4.16 12.94
CA VAL A 160 9.05 -4.24 13.77
C VAL A 160 8.45 -5.64 13.63
N GLU A 161 8.35 -6.36 14.74
CA GLU A 161 7.58 -7.59 14.91
C GLU A 161 6.19 -7.19 15.43
N MET A 162 5.18 -7.19 14.55
CA MET A 162 3.82 -6.76 14.88
C MET A 162 2.92 -7.96 15.15
N TYR A 163 2.25 -7.96 16.30
CA TYR A 163 1.34 -9.02 16.74
C TYR A 163 -0.10 -8.52 16.71
N VAL A 164 -0.95 -9.14 15.90
CA VAL A 164 -2.33 -8.70 15.65
C VAL A 164 -3.32 -9.84 15.58
N VAL A 165 -4.61 -9.56 15.77
CA VAL A 165 -5.68 -10.51 15.50
C VAL A 165 -5.99 -10.54 14.01
N ASN A 166 -5.95 -11.72 13.41
CA ASN A 166 -6.42 -11.95 12.05
C ASN A 166 -7.95 -12.00 12.03
N GLN A 167 -8.56 -10.93 11.55
CA GLN A 167 -10.02 -10.79 11.46
C GLN A 167 -10.44 -10.14 10.13
N GLN A 168 -11.65 -10.45 9.68
CA GLN A 168 -12.19 -9.97 8.40
C GLN A 168 -12.33 -8.44 8.33
N SER A 169 -12.56 -7.78 9.46
CA SER A 169 -12.66 -6.30 9.53
C SER A 169 -11.39 -5.60 9.03
N LEU A 170 -10.23 -6.27 9.06
CA LEU A 170 -8.98 -5.74 8.50
C LEU A 170 -9.06 -5.49 6.98
N THR A 171 -9.92 -6.21 6.24
CA THR A 171 -10.12 -5.95 4.80
C THR A 171 -10.75 -4.59 4.50
N ASN A 172 -11.45 -4.01 5.47
CA ASN A 172 -12.09 -2.70 5.32
C ASN A 172 -11.13 -1.55 5.62
N LEU A 173 -9.92 -1.83 6.10
CA LEU A 173 -8.93 -0.80 6.41
C LEU A 173 -8.25 -0.31 5.13
N PRO A 174 -7.98 1.00 4.99
CA PRO A 174 -7.09 1.50 3.95
C PRO A 174 -5.68 0.92 4.12
N VAL A 175 -4.88 1.00 3.05
CA VAL A 175 -3.47 0.59 3.07
C VAL A 175 -2.70 1.42 4.10
N ILE A 176 -1.94 0.74 4.95
CA ILE A 176 -1.11 1.28 6.00
C ILE A 176 0.34 1.31 5.51
N TYR A 177 0.98 2.46 5.61
CA TYR A 177 2.36 2.66 5.18
C TYR A 177 3.33 2.56 6.35
N HIS A 178 4.48 1.91 6.14
CA HIS A 178 5.53 1.75 7.14
C HIS A 178 6.91 2.02 6.54
N SER A 179 7.85 2.52 7.35
CA SER A 179 9.19 2.89 6.88
C SER A 179 10.33 1.98 7.34
N THR A 180 10.01 1.04 8.22
CA THR A 180 10.93 0.04 8.77
C THR A 180 10.50 -1.35 8.29
N PRO A 181 11.39 -2.35 8.23
CA PRO A 181 11.00 -3.72 7.93
C PRO A 181 9.95 -4.20 8.93
N LEU A 182 8.84 -4.76 8.43
CA LEU A 182 7.69 -5.17 9.22
C LEU A 182 7.43 -6.68 9.04
N ASN A 183 7.48 -7.42 10.14
CA ASN A 183 7.11 -8.83 10.23
C ASN A 183 5.76 -8.93 10.95
N LEU A 184 4.80 -9.62 10.34
CA LEU A 184 3.44 -9.75 10.88
C LEU A 184 3.24 -11.14 11.50
N HIS A 185 2.84 -11.16 12.77
CA HIS A 185 2.42 -12.34 13.52
C HIS A 185 0.93 -12.21 13.80
N ALA A 186 0.11 -12.99 13.10
CA ALA A 186 -1.33 -12.87 13.19
C ALA A 186 -1.95 -14.13 13.80
N ILE A 187 -2.87 -13.95 14.75
CA ILE A 187 -3.61 -15.05 15.37
C ILE A 187 -5.11 -14.92 15.08
N SER A 188 -5.74 -16.03 14.74
CA SER A 188 -7.18 -16.10 14.52
C SER A 188 -7.90 -16.67 15.73
N ASP A 189 -9.00 -16.04 16.13
CA ASP A 189 -9.85 -16.54 17.20
C ASP A 189 -10.64 -17.78 16.73
N SER A 190 -10.14 -18.97 17.07
CA SER A 190 -10.84 -20.22 16.77
C SER A 190 -11.96 -20.54 17.79
N THR A 191 -12.01 -19.79 18.90
CA THR A 191 -12.99 -19.99 19.98
C THR A 191 -14.30 -19.26 19.73
N ARG A 192 -14.26 -18.16 18.96
CA ARG A 192 -15.45 -17.57 18.34
C ARG A 192 -15.98 -18.49 17.24
N GLN A 193 -16.74 -19.49 17.65
CA GLN A 193 -17.59 -20.25 16.75
C GLN A 193 -18.74 -19.33 16.30
N HIS A 194 -18.52 -18.55 15.24
CA HIS A 194 -19.64 -17.96 14.53
C HIS A 194 -20.41 -19.08 13.85
N GLN A 195 -21.71 -19.09 14.11
CA GLN A 195 -22.62 -20.09 13.57
C GLN A 195 -22.88 -19.75 12.12
N ALA A 196 -22.38 -20.59 11.21
CA ALA A 196 -22.66 -20.38 9.80
C ALA A 196 -24.18 -20.40 9.60
N LYS A 197 -24.70 -19.27 9.13
CA LYS A 197 -26.13 -19.10 8.84
C LYS A 197 -26.48 -19.90 7.60
N VAL A 198 -27.44 -20.80 7.73
CA VAL A 198 -27.83 -21.74 6.67
C VAL A 198 -29.32 -21.76 6.45
N TRP A 199 -29.69 -22.11 5.22
CA TRP A 199 -31.03 -22.52 4.83
C TRP A 199 -31.13 -24.04 4.90
N GLN A 200 -31.95 -24.56 5.82
CA GLN A 200 -32.21 -25.98 5.96
C GLN A 200 -33.33 -26.45 5.00
N VAL A 201 -32.97 -27.37 4.12
CA VAL A 201 -33.82 -28.07 3.14
C VAL A 201 -34.05 -29.51 3.62
N ASP A 202 -35.32 -29.92 3.73
CA ASP A 202 -35.78 -31.27 4.08
C ASP A 202 -35.19 -31.89 5.36
N GLY A 203 -34.70 -31.05 6.28
CA GLY A 203 -34.18 -31.46 7.59
C GLY A 203 -32.79 -32.09 7.58
N GLN A 204 -32.24 -32.47 6.42
CA GLN A 204 -30.91 -33.07 6.30
C GLN A 204 -29.91 -32.22 5.52
N LYS A 205 -30.37 -31.33 4.63
CA LYS A 205 -29.49 -30.56 3.74
C LYS A 205 -29.42 -29.11 4.16
N ASN A 206 -28.26 -28.66 4.61
CA ASN A 206 -28.02 -27.26 4.98
C ASN A 206 -27.28 -26.55 3.84
N VAL A 207 -27.93 -25.57 3.22
CA VAL A 207 -27.37 -24.77 2.13
C VAL A 207 -26.91 -23.43 2.68
N GLY A 208 -25.69 -23.02 2.37
CA GLY A 208 -25.13 -21.75 2.79
C GLY A 208 -23.98 -21.33 1.89
N ILE A 209 -23.37 -20.19 2.18
CA ILE A 209 -22.23 -19.70 1.41
C ILE A 209 -20.94 -20.20 2.07
N ASN A 210 -20.14 -20.94 1.31
CA ASN A 210 -18.86 -21.47 1.77
C ASN A 210 -17.77 -20.37 1.82
N PRO A 211 -16.59 -20.64 2.41
CA PRO A 211 -15.50 -19.65 2.47
C PRO A 211 -14.97 -19.18 1.11
N GLU A 212 -15.22 -19.96 0.05
CA GLU A 212 -14.91 -19.61 -1.35
C GLU A 212 -15.97 -18.72 -2.00
N ARG A 213 -16.96 -18.25 -1.22
CA ARG A 213 -18.09 -17.40 -1.65
C ARG A 213 -19.02 -18.08 -2.65
N GLN A 214 -19.12 -19.39 -2.60
CA GLN A 214 -20.04 -20.18 -3.42
C GLN A 214 -21.19 -20.72 -2.58
N LEU A 215 -22.40 -20.71 -3.16
CA LEU A 215 -23.57 -21.32 -2.55
C LEU A 215 -23.48 -22.84 -2.70
N GLY A 216 -23.56 -23.56 -1.59
CA GLY A 216 -23.43 -25.02 -1.59
C GLY A 216 -23.87 -25.65 -0.27
N ILE A 217 -23.65 -26.95 -0.14
CA ILE A 217 -23.95 -27.67 1.10
C ILE A 217 -22.86 -27.32 2.12
N VAL A 218 -23.27 -26.83 3.29
CA VAL A 218 -22.38 -26.49 4.40
C VAL A 218 -22.53 -27.53 5.50
N THR A 219 -21.46 -28.30 5.72
CA THR A 219 -21.32 -29.22 6.85
C THR A 219 -20.40 -28.59 7.89
N ALA A 220 -20.97 -27.95 8.91
CA ALA A 220 -20.22 -27.41 10.04
C ALA A 220 -20.83 -27.91 11.36
N ASN A 221 -20.01 -27.98 12.41
CA ASN A 221 -20.43 -28.46 13.73
C ASN A 221 -21.36 -27.47 14.46
N ASN A 222 -21.36 -26.19 14.05
CA ASN A 222 -22.16 -25.13 14.66
C ASN A 222 -22.85 -24.33 13.54
N LEU A 223 -24.15 -24.54 13.38
CA LEU A 223 -24.98 -23.96 12.30
C LEU A 223 -26.15 -23.20 12.92
N GLU A 224 -26.43 -22.00 12.42
CA GLU A 224 -27.65 -21.25 12.75
C GLU A 224 -28.64 -21.42 11.60
N ILE A 225 -29.78 -22.05 11.86
CA ILE A 225 -30.81 -22.24 10.85
C ILE A 225 -31.65 -20.97 10.80
N VAL A 226 -31.39 -20.14 9.78
CA VAL A 226 -32.13 -18.87 9.60
C VAL A 226 -33.38 -19.04 8.73
N GLN A 227 -33.38 -20.04 7.86
CA GLN A 227 -34.52 -20.39 7.02
C GLN A 227 -34.75 -21.90 7.05
N LYS A 228 -36.01 -22.30 7.23
CA LYS A 228 -36.41 -23.72 7.28
C LYS A 228 -37.51 -24.01 6.26
N GLY A 229 -37.27 -24.99 5.39
CA GLY A 229 -38.24 -25.41 4.39
C GLY A 229 -38.42 -24.40 3.26
N ALA A 230 -39.60 -24.38 2.65
CA ALA A 230 -39.87 -23.58 1.47
C ALA A 230 -39.92 -22.07 1.75
N LEU A 231 -39.27 -21.28 0.89
CA LEU A 231 -39.43 -19.83 0.89
C LEU A 231 -40.84 -19.50 0.36
N LYS A 232 -41.65 -18.85 1.21
CA LYS A 232 -43.02 -18.47 0.86
C LYS A 232 -43.03 -17.14 0.11
N VAL A 233 -43.49 -17.14 -1.13
CA VAL A 233 -43.44 -15.98 -2.03
C VAL A 233 -44.83 -15.60 -2.50
N TRP A 234 -45.18 -14.31 -2.38
CA TRP A 234 -46.39 -13.75 -2.96
C TRP A 234 -46.05 -12.74 -4.06
N ILE A 235 -46.70 -12.87 -5.22
CA ILE A 235 -46.43 -12.05 -6.40
C ILE A 235 -47.69 -11.31 -6.83
N SER A 236 -47.64 -9.98 -6.82
CA SER A 236 -48.70 -9.07 -7.27
C SER A 236 -48.10 -7.97 -8.14
N THR A 237 -47.76 -8.30 -9.38
CA THR A 237 -47.06 -7.43 -10.34
C THR A 237 -47.74 -7.47 -11.71
N SER A 238 -47.20 -6.77 -12.71
CA SER A 238 -47.65 -6.87 -14.09
C SER A 238 -47.63 -8.33 -14.58
N GLU A 239 -48.50 -8.70 -15.53
CA GLU A 239 -48.55 -10.07 -16.06
C GLU A 239 -47.19 -10.50 -16.65
N TYR A 240 -46.48 -9.54 -17.23
CA TYR A 240 -45.16 -9.73 -17.78
C TYR A 240 -44.12 -10.01 -16.69
N ALA A 241 -43.99 -9.11 -15.70
CA ALA A 241 -43.06 -9.28 -14.58
C ALA A 241 -43.35 -10.56 -13.80
N GLN A 242 -44.63 -10.92 -13.64
CA GLN A 242 -45.04 -12.16 -12.99
C GLN A 242 -44.51 -13.40 -13.72
N LYS A 243 -44.52 -13.43 -15.05
CA LYS A 243 -43.96 -14.55 -15.84
C LYS A 243 -42.45 -14.68 -15.61
N THR A 244 -41.71 -13.58 -15.71
CA THR A 244 -40.26 -13.55 -15.48
C THR A 244 -39.90 -13.96 -14.05
N LEU A 245 -40.63 -13.46 -13.05
CA LEU A 245 -40.42 -13.81 -11.64
C LEU A 245 -40.65 -15.30 -11.39
N LYS A 246 -41.77 -15.86 -11.88
CA LYS A 246 -42.07 -17.28 -11.73
C LYS A 246 -40.99 -18.16 -12.38
N ALA A 247 -40.54 -17.81 -13.58
CA ALA A 247 -39.45 -18.52 -14.26
C ALA A 247 -38.13 -18.43 -13.48
N SER A 248 -37.83 -17.26 -12.91
CA SER A 248 -36.61 -17.01 -12.15
C SER A 248 -36.58 -17.77 -10.82
N LEU A 249 -37.70 -17.76 -10.09
CA LEU A 249 -37.85 -18.55 -8.85
C LEU A 249 -37.73 -20.04 -9.15
N LYS A 250 -38.38 -20.52 -10.22
CA LYS A 250 -38.25 -21.91 -10.65
C LYS A 250 -36.80 -22.28 -11.00
N ALA A 251 -36.08 -21.41 -11.70
CA ALA A 251 -34.67 -21.64 -12.01
C ALA A 251 -33.79 -21.71 -10.74
N ILE A 252 -34.06 -20.86 -9.75
CA ILE A 252 -33.37 -20.91 -8.45
C ILE A 252 -33.64 -22.25 -7.74
N GLU A 253 -34.90 -22.69 -7.74
CA GLU A 253 -35.31 -23.96 -7.13
C GLU A 253 -34.64 -25.16 -7.80
N GLU A 254 -34.62 -25.21 -9.15
CA GLU A 254 -34.03 -26.33 -9.89
C GLU A 254 -32.49 -26.38 -9.77
N VAL A 255 -31.82 -25.22 -9.86
CA VAL A 255 -30.35 -25.15 -9.87
C VAL A 255 -29.77 -25.33 -8.47
N TYR A 256 -30.32 -24.65 -7.47
CA TYR A 256 -29.78 -24.65 -6.11
C TYR A 256 -30.50 -25.60 -5.16
N GLN A 257 -31.58 -26.25 -5.61
CA GLN A 257 -32.41 -27.16 -4.81
C GLN A 257 -32.93 -26.47 -3.54
N LEU A 258 -33.36 -25.21 -3.70
CA LEU A 258 -33.96 -24.41 -2.65
C LEU A 258 -35.48 -24.38 -2.87
N PRO A 259 -36.29 -24.98 -1.97
CA PRO A 259 -37.72 -25.10 -2.18
C PRO A 259 -38.39 -23.72 -2.13
N ILE A 260 -39.28 -23.44 -3.09
CA ILE A 260 -40.02 -22.17 -3.17
C ILE A 260 -41.52 -22.46 -3.28
N GLN A 261 -42.30 -21.87 -2.40
CA GLN A 261 -43.75 -22.00 -2.39
C GLN A 261 -44.40 -20.68 -2.83
N LEU A 262 -45.11 -20.71 -3.96
CA LEU A 262 -45.95 -19.60 -4.39
C LEU A 262 -47.26 -19.60 -3.61
N LEU A 263 -47.60 -18.45 -3.01
CA LEU A 263 -48.81 -18.27 -2.21
C LEU A 263 -49.95 -17.68 -3.02
N ASP A 264 -51.16 -18.16 -2.74
CA ASP A 264 -52.39 -17.55 -3.24
C ASP A 264 -52.72 -16.26 -2.48
N LYS A 265 -53.65 -15.47 -3.05
CA LYS A 265 -54.06 -14.17 -2.50
C LYS A 265 -54.53 -14.25 -1.04
N GLU A 266 -55.18 -15.34 -0.67
CA GLU A 266 -55.72 -15.60 0.68
C GLU A 266 -54.62 -15.84 1.71
N GLN A 267 -53.43 -16.26 1.28
CA GLN A 267 -52.30 -16.62 2.14
C GLN A 267 -51.21 -15.54 2.18
N LYS A 268 -51.47 -14.36 1.58
CA LYS A 268 -50.51 -13.24 1.44
C LYS A 268 -49.75 -12.91 2.74
N GLU A 269 -50.41 -12.97 3.89
CA GLU A 269 -49.82 -12.60 5.18
C GLU A 269 -48.70 -13.55 5.63
N GLN A 270 -48.61 -14.75 5.05
CA GLN A 270 -47.55 -15.72 5.32
C GLN A 270 -46.32 -15.54 4.43
N ALA A 271 -46.30 -14.53 3.55
CA ALA A 271 -45.23 -14.31 2.60
C ALA A 271 -43.96 -13.80 3.28
N GLN A 272 -42.83 -14.43 2.97
CA GLN A 272 -41.49 -14.00 3.38
C GLN A 272 -40.85 -13.10 2.31
N LEU A 273 -41.22 -13.32 1.04
CA LEU A 273 -40.87 -12.46 -0.09
C LEU A 273 -42.16 -11.96 -0.76
N VAL A 274 -42.29 -10.65 -0.89
CA VAL A 274 -43.43 -9.99 -1.55
C VAL A 274 -42.93 -9.26 -2.77
N CYS A 275 -43.33 -9.70 -3.95
CA CYS A 275 -43.05 -9.00 -5.21
C CYS A 275 -44.26 -8.13 -5.58
N THR A 276 -44.06 -6.81 -5.64
CA THR A 276 -45.15 -5.83 -5.84
C THR A 276 -44.71 -4.68 -6.76
N SER A 277 -45.63 -4.15 -7.56
CA SER A 277 -45.36 -2.97 -8.41
C SER A 277 -45.33 -1.65 -7.63
N GLN A 278 -45.78 -1.63 -6.38
CA GLN A 278 -45.78 -0.43 -5.54
C GLN A 278 -45.26 -0.73 -4.13
N ILE A 279 -44.50 0.21 -3.56
CA ILE A 279 -44.01 0.13 -2.17
C ILE A 279 -45.22 0.13 -1.22
N PRO A 280 -45.39 -0.88 -0.36
CA PRO A 280 -46.46 -0.90 0.63
C PRO A 280 -46.34 0.26 1.64
N GLN A 281 -47.48 0.78 2.10
CA GLN A 281 -47.50 1.87 3.09
C GLN A 281 -47.00 1.43 4.47
N VAL A 282 -47.20 0.16 4.81
CA VAL A 282 -46.73 -0.46 6.06
C VAL A 282 -45.74 -1.56 5.69
N LEU A 283 -44.51 -1.42 6.16
CA LEU A 283 -43.42 -2.37 5.91
C LEU A 283 -43.22 -3.26 7.14
N ASN A 284 -43.28 -4.57 6.96
CA ASN A 284 -42.86 -5.54 7.97
C ASN A 284 -41.34 -5.79 7.86
N PRO A 285 -40.52 -5.54 8.89
CA PRO A 285 -39.07 -5.73 8.84
C PRO A 285 -38.62 -7.18 8.60
N GLU A 286 -39.48 -8.17 8.86
CA GLU A 286 -39.19 -9.60 8.64
C GLU A 286 -39.50 -10.07 7.21
N VAL A 287 -40.12 -9.21 6.39
CA VAL A 287 -40.52 -9.52 5.02
C VAL A 287 -39.64 -8.76 4.04
N LEU A 288 -39.18 -9.45 3.00
CA LEU A 288 -38.44 -8.86 1.89
C LEU A 288 -39.40 -8.38 0.81
N TYR A 289 -39.29 -7.12 0.41
CA TYR A 289 -40.11 -6.54 -0.66
C TYR A 289 -39.26 -6.36 -1.91
N LEU A 290 -39.72 -6.92 -3.03
CA LEU A 290 -39.09 -6.76 -4.34
C LEU A 290 -40.00 -5.93 -5.25
N ILE A 291 -39.42 -4.90 -5.86
CA ILE A 291 -40.08 -4.04 -6.85
C ILE A 291 -39.38 -4.28 -8.18
N PRO A 292 -39.98 -5.11 -9.06
CA PRO A 292 -39.32 -5.56 -10.28
C PRO A 292 -39.34 -4.52 -11.41
N GLU A 293 -40.22 -3.52 -11.32
CA GLU A 293 -40.41 -2.47 -12.31
C GLU A 293 -40.35 -1.12 -11.60
N SER A 294 -39.16 -0.73 -11.12
CA SER A 294 -39.01 0.57 -10.45
C SER A 294 -38.81 1.69 -11.46
N ASP A 295 -39.49 2.81 -11.26
CA ASP A 295 -39.21 4.04 -11.99
C ASP A 295 -37.80 4.52 -11.63
N LYS A 296 -36.94 4.75 -12.63
CA LYS A 296 -35.53 5.17 -12.49
C LYS A 296 -35.30 6.47 -11.68
N HIS A 297 -36.34 7.07 -11.11
CA HIS A 297 -36.36 8.38 -10.45
C HIS A 297 -36.75 8.35 -8.96
N SER A 298 -36.92 7.20 -8.31
CA SER A 298 -37.17 7.12 -6.86
C SER A 298 -35.90 7.43 -6.04
N GLN A 299 -35.53 8.71 -5.91
CA GLN A 299 -34.51 9.19 -4.96
C GLN A 299 -34.97 9.11 -3.49
N LYS A 300 -35.69 8.05 -3.11
CA LYS A 300 -36.16 7.84 -1.74
C LYS A 300 -35.21 6.88 -1.04
N SER A 301 -34.72 7.24 0.15
CA SER A 301 -33.99 6.30 0.99
C SER A 301 -34.92 5.15 1.34
N LEU A 302 -34.72 4.01 0.68
CA LEU A 302 -35.51 2.80 0.91
C LEU A 302 -35.07 2.12 2.21
N ALA A 303 -36.01 1.42 2.85
CA ALA A 303 -35.68 0.59 4.01
C ALA A 303 -34.79 -0.60 3.59
N SER A 304 -34.02 -1.15 4.52
CA SER A 304 -33.07 -2.25 4.26
C SER A 304 -33.71 -3.54 3.73
N ASN A 305 -35.03 -3.70 3.90
CA ASN A 305 -35.83 -4.84 3.45
C ASN A 305 -36.64 -4.56 2.17
N VAL A 306 -36.38 -3.46 1.47
CA VAL A 306 -36.99 -3.12 0.17
C VAL A 306 -35.90 -3.11 -0.89
N ILE A 307 -36.11 -3.88 -1.96
CA ILE A 307 -35.15 -4.03 -3.06
C ILE A 307 -35.86 -3.65 -4.36
N GLU A 308 -35.17 -2.89 -5.19
CA GLU A 308 -35.65 -2.49 -6.50
C GLU A 308 -34.76 -3.11 -7.58
N TRP A 309 -35.39 -3.61 -8.64
CA TRP A 309 -34.72 -3.96 -9.88
C TRP A 309 -34.75 -2.74 -10.81
N SER A 310 -33.58 -2.32 -11.30
CA SER A 310 -33.43 -1.14 -12.15
C SER A 310 -33.58 -1.43 -13.65
N GLY A 311 -33.65 -2.71 -14.03
CA GLY A 311 -33.80 -3.18 -15.40
C GLY A 311 -35.27 -3.40 -15.79
N SER A 312 -35.50 -3.70 -17.06
CA SER A 312 -36.79 -4.17 -17.55
C SER A 312 -36.93 -5.67 -17.24
N MET A 313 -38.13 -6.11 -16.87
CA MET A 313 -38.41 -7.54 -16.68
C MET A 313 -38.54 -8.31 -17.99
N ASN A 314 -38.44 -7.63 -19.14
CA ASN A 314 -38.57 -8.20 -20.47
C ASN A 314 -37.24 -8.67 -21.06
N PRO A 315 -37.00 -10.00 -21.16
CA PRO A 315 -35.80 -10.59 -21.77
C PRO A 315 -35.52 -10.15 -23.22
N GLN A 316 -36.50 -9.63 -23.97
CA GLN A 316 -36.23 -9.10 -25.32
C GLN A 316 -35.65 -7.68 -25.28
N THR A 317 -35.79 -6.98 -24.16
CA THR A 317 -35.39 -5.58 -24.01
C THR A 317 -34.30 -5.37 -22.96
N ASP A 318 -33.99 -6.39 -22.16
CA ASP A 318 -33.01 -6.34 -21.09
C ASP A 318 -32.09 -7.56 -21.15
N ASP A 319 -30.84 -7.31 -21.52
CA ASP A 319 -29.80 -8.33 -21.65
C ASP A 319 -29.54 -9.05 -20.31
N ALA A 320 -29.70 -8.37 -19.16
CA ALA A 320 -29.45 -8.99 -17.86
C ALA A 320 -30.51 -10.05 -17.51
N VAL A 321 -31.75 -9.86 -17.97
CA VAL A 321 -32.81 -10.87 -17.83
C VAL A 321 -32.61 -11.97 -18.86
N PHE A 322 -32.23 -11.63 -20.10
CA PHE A 322 -31.94 -12.61 -21.16
C PHE A 322 -30.80 -13.56 -20.81
N GLU A 323 -29.70 -13.04 -20.27
CA GLU A 323 -28.52 -13.81 -19.87
C GLU A 323 -28.70 -14.59 -18.56
N GLY A 324 -29.88 -14.53 -17.93
CA GLY A 324 -30.15 -15.24 -16.68
C GLY A 324 -29.43 -14.65 -15.46
N LYS A 325 -29.01 -13.37 -15.51
CA LYS A 325 -28.39 -12.68 -14.36
C LYS A 325 -29.42 -12.31 -13.29
N PHE A 326 -30.67 -12.05 -13.69
CA PHE A 326 -31.74 -11.68 -12.77
C PHE A 326 -32.03 -12.74 -11.69
N PRO A 327 -32.21 -14.05 -12.00
CA PRO A 327 -32.34 -15.09 -10.97
C PRO A 327 -31.19 -15.13 -9.96
N ALA A 328 -29.94 -15.03 -10.43
CA ALA A 328 -28.77 -15.04 -9.56
C ALA A 328 -28.72 -13.81 -8.64
N TRP A 329 -29.01 -12.62 -9.19
CA TRP A 329 -29.13 -11.39 -8.43
C TRP A 329 -30.24 -11.47 -7.38
N LEU A 330 -31.42 -11.99 -7.75
CA LEU A 330 -32.55 -12.14 -6.84
C LEU A 330 -32.20 -13.06 -5.66
N LEU A 331 -31.58 -14.20 -5.96
CA LEU A 331 -31.10 -15.13 -4.93
C LEU A 331 -30.09 -14.47 -3.99
N GLU A 332 -29.12 -13.72 -4.53
CA GLU A 332 -28.14 -12.99 -3.72
C GLU A 332 -28.82 -12.03 -2.73
N LYS A 333 -29.88 -11.33 -3.18
CA LYS A 333 -30.62 -10.42 -2.31
C LYS A 333 -31.43 -11.14 -1.24
N ILE A 334 -32.05 -12.26 -1.58
CA ILE A 334 -32.76 -13.11 -0.61
C ILE A 334 -31.81 -13.62 0.47
N LEU A 335 -30.66 -14.18 0.08
CA LEU A 335 -29.65 -14.70 1.00
C LEU A 335 -29.09 -13.60 1.90
N ASN A 336 -28.76 -12.44 1.33
CA ASN A 336 -28.26 -11.30 2.08
C ASN A 336 -29.27 -10.78 3.12
N PHE A 337 -30.56 -10.74 2.77
CA PHE A 337 -31.64 -10.34 3.68
C PHE A 337 -31.79 -11.33 4.84
N GLN A 338 -31.71 -12.63 4.56
CA GLN A 338 -31.67 -13.69 5.56
C GLN A 338 -30.34 -13.75 6.34
N GLY A 339 -29.36 -12.89 6.01
CA GLY A 339 -28.06 -12.88 6.66
C GLY A 339 -27.17 -14.08 6.33
N ILE A 340 -27.50 -14.87 5.30
CA ILE A 340 -26.66 -15.97 4.80
C ILE A 340 -25.54 -15.35 3.96
N LYS A 341 -24.36 -15.19 4.56
CA LYS A 341 -23.17 -14.60 3.93
C LYS A 341 -21.96 -15.52 4.09
N ALA A 342 -20.97 -15.34 3.22
CA ALA A 342 -19.67 -16.00 3.41
C ALA A 342 -19.02 -15.47 4.71
N GLU A 343 -19.07 -16.27 5.77
CA GLU A 343 -18.36 -15.99 7.01
C GLU A 343 -16.88 -16.37 6.83
N ASN A 344 -16.11 -15.50 6.18
CA ASN A 344 -14.66 -15.61 6.24
C ASN A 344 -14.23 -14.96 7.56
N ASN A 345 -13.82 -15.76 8.53
CA ASN A 345 -13.43 -15.27 9.86
C ASN A 345 -12.01 -14.68 9.86
N THR A 346 -11.23 -14.97 8.83
CA THR A 346 -9.83 -14.59 8.71
C THR A 346 -9.53 -14.17 7.28
N ILE A 347 -8.51 -13.33 7.15
CA ILE A 347 -7.98 -12.96 5.85
C ILE A 347 -6.74 -13.80 5.56
N SER A 348 -6.50 -14.08 4.27
CA SER A 348 -5.32 -14.84 3.87
C SER A 348 -4.03 -14.06 4.19
N ASN A 349 -2.91 -14.76 4.40
CA ASN A 349 -1.60 -14.12 4.62
C ASN A 349 -1.21 -13.13 3.51
N ARG A 350 -1.65 -13.39 2.26
CA ARG A 350 -1.42 -12.48 1.14
C ARG A 350 -2.24 -11.20 1.27
N GLN A 351 -3.51 -11.29 1.65
CA GLN A 351 -4.36 -10.13 1.89
C GLN A 351 -3.87 -9.32 3.08
N LEU A 352 -3.49 -9.99 4.18
CA LEU A 352 -2.93 -9.34 5.36
C LEU A 352 -1.66 -8.55 5.01
N LYS A 353 -0.70 -9.18 4.31
CA LYS A 353 0.51 -8.50 3.86
C LYS A 353 0.22 -7.35 2.89
N ALA A 354 -0.83 -7.45 2.07
CA ALA A 354 -1.19 -6.39 1.13
C ALA A 354 -1.72 -5.11 1.81
N LEU A 355 -2.18 -5.20 3.07
CA LEU A 355 -2.58 -4.03 3.86
C LEU A 355 -1.39 -3.17 4.25
N PHE A 356 -0.20 -3.74 4.37
CA PHE A 356 1.00 -3.04 4.80
C PHE A 356 1.96 -2.83 3.63
N LYS A 357 2.27 -1.57 3.31
CA LYS A 357 3.20 -1.21 2.23
C LYS A 357 4.39 -0.44 2.75
N GLU A 358 5.57 -0.85 2.30
CA GLU A 358 6.80 -0.16 2.62
C GLU A 358 6.86 1.20 1.90
N GLN A 359 7.15 2.25 2.67
CA GLN A 359 7.41 3.61 2.21
C GLN A 359 8.73 4.09 2.80
N LYS A 360 9.75 4.27 1.96
CA LYS A 360 11.03 4.81 2.39
C LYS A 360 10.83 6.24 2.91
N LEU A 361 11.19 6.49 4.16
CA LEU A 361 11.30 7.87 4.66
C LEU A 361 12.34 8.58 3.80
N VAL A 362 11.93 9.67 3.16
CA VAL A 362 12.85 10.61 2.54
C VAL A 362 13.62 11.25 3.69
N LYS A 363 14.80 10.70 4.02
CA LYS A 363 15.67 11.34 5.00
C LYS A 363 16.04 12.73 4.47
N PRO A 364 15.95 13.81 5.27
CA PRO A 364 16.66 15.04 4.92
C PRO A 364 18.14 14.66 4.77
N LEU A 365 18.77 15.08 3.67
CA LEU A 365 20.15 14.73 3.38
C LEU A 365 21.07 15.17 4.54
N GLU A 366 21.46 14.24 5.42
CA GLU A 366 22.43 14.47 6.52
C GLU A 366 23.86 14.84 6.03
N THR A 367 24.03 15.11 4.73
CA THR A 367 25.31 15.34 4.07
C THR A 367 25.59 16.82 3.77
N GLU A 368 24.79 17.75 4.32
CA GLU A 368 25.04 19.20 4.17
C GLU A 368 26.47 19.59 4.59
N TRP A 369 27.00 19.00 5.66
CA TRP A 369 28.36 19.28 6.13
C TRP A 369 29.44 18.91 5.09
N PHE A 370 29.27 17.80 4.36
CA PHE A 370 30.25 17.35 3.37
C PHE A 370 30.25 18.28 2.15
N THR A 371 29.06 18.68 1.68
CA THR A 371 28.94 19.70 0.65
C THR A 371 29.51 21.05 1.11
N ALA A 372 29.29 21.45 2.36
CA ALA A 372 29.85 22.68 2.92
C ALA A 372 31.39 22.64 2.97
N VAL A 373 31.98 21.50 3.36
CA VAL A 373 33.43 21.30 3.31
C VAL A 373 33.96 21.39 1.87
N LEU A 374 33.29 20.76 0.89
CA LEU A 374 33.68 20.86 -0.53
C LEU A 374 33.66 22.30 -1.04
N ILE A 375 32.62 23.06 -0.72
CA ILE A 375 32.51 24.48 -1.10
C ILE A 375 33.61 25.31 -0.43
N THR A 376 33.87 25.07 0.86
CA THR A 376 34.92 25.79 1.60
C THR A 376 36.30 25.50 1.02
N LEU A 377 36.59 24.24 0.70
CA LEU A 377 37.83 23.82 0.06
C LEU A 377 37.98 24.38 -1.36
N LEU A 378 36.89 24.49 -2.13
CA LEU A 378 36.87 25.16 -3.44
C LEU A 378 37.26 26.64 -3.32
N VAL A 379 36.71 27.37 -2.35
CA VAL A 379 37.04 28.79 -2.13
C VAL A 379 38.50 28.98 -1.72
N LEU A 380 39.02 28.11 -0.85
CA LEU A 380 40.43 28.10 -0.45
C LEU A 380 41.36 27.85 -1.65
N LEU A 381 41.03 26.88 -2.51
CA LEU A 381 41.81 26.57 -3.71
C LEU A 381 41.77 27.70 -4.75
N LEU A 382 40.62 28.36 -4.93
CA LEU A 382 40.52 29.55 -5.78
C LEU A 382 41.42 30.69 -5.28
N SER A 383 41.45 30.90 -3.97
CA SER A 383 42.30 31.93 -3.35
C SER A 383 43.79 31.61 -3.52
N LEU A 384 44.16 30.34 -3.34
CA LEU A 384 45.53 29.85 -3.52
C LEU A 384 45.99 29.94 -4.98
N GLU A 385 45.12 29.59 -5.94
CA GLU A 385 45.40 29.72 -7.37
C GLU A 385 45.67 31.16 -7.75
N ARG A 386 44.80 32.07 -7.30
CA ARG A 386 44.93 33.51 -7.53
C ARG A 386 46.25 34.04 -6.98
N TRP A 387 46.61 33.65 -5.76
CA TRP A 387 47.85 34.08 -5.11
C TRP A 387 49.10 33.58 -5.84
N LEU A 388 49.15 32.28 -6.19
CA LEU A 388 50.25 31.69 -6.95
C LEU A 388 50.41 32.31 -8.35
N ALA A 389 49.30 32.61 -9.02
CA ALA A 389 49.31 33.24 -10.34
C ALA A 389 49.89 34.66 -10.29
N ILE A 390 49.64 35.41 -9.22
CA ILE A 390 50.18 36.76 -9.02
C ILE A 390 51.68 36.70 -8.69
N HIS A 391 52.11 35.80 -7.80
CA HIS A 391 53.50 35.74 -7.35
C HIS A 391 54.47 35.04 -8.32
N ARG A 392 54.00 34.22 -9.27
CA ARG A 392 54.87 33.62 -10.33
C ARG A 392 54.99 34.47 -11.59
N ASN A 393 54.20 35.54 -11.73
CA ASN A 393 54.28 36.48 -12.85
C ASN A 393 55.18 37.71 -12.55
N VAL A 394 55.88 37.70 -11.40
CA VAL A 394 57.04 38.54 -11.09
C VAL A 394 58.28 37.65 -11.16
#